data_AF-A0AAE0RXY2-F1
#
_entry.id   AF-A0AAE0RXY2-F1
#
_cell.length_a   1.000
_cell.length_b   1.000
_cell.length_c   1.000
_cell.angle_alpha   90.00
_cell.angle_beta   90.00
_cell.angle_gamma   90.00
#
_symmetry.space_group_name_H-M   'P 1'
#
loop_
_entity.id
_entity.type
_entity.pdbx_description
1 polymer ?
#
loop_
_entity_poly.entity_id
_entity_poly.type
_entity_poly.pdbx_seq_one_letter_code
_entity_poly.pdbx_strand_id
1 'polypeptide(L)'
;MVLDQLLTEKTVKTGLVGLIAGLAVYWFIHWRKTRKFPSGPLSLPIIGHFYLFKSTLLHEQIYEWTKKYGPVVYVAVGPFKFVMVNDTDTAQEVLVKKSTDFANRISSYSIDLFSDGGKDIAFGQYGPTWRLHRKIASKALRQYMQGEDLEKRVHISLEKGIDTLKTEKKPFDPALHVTSIVFNITCGVCFGESYEFEDPEFRRILDVEDSINEHFQSGLFLEDFIPLLRYFPTKKLKQLNVLANELKAFLKKKFDEHKYSFDEGK
;
A
#
# COMPACT_ATOMS: atom_id res chain seq x y z
N MET A 1 -16.59 16.16 51.24
CA MET A 1 -17.89 16.86 51.36
C MET A 1 -18.43 17.40 50.04
N VAL A 2 -17.67 18.10 49.19
CA VAL A 2 -18.18 18.63 47.91
C VAL A 2 -18.27 17.55 46.80
N LEU A 3 -17.37 16.56 46.78
CA LEU A 3 -17.43 15.46 45.81
C LEU A 3 -18.56 14.44 46.07
N ASP A 4 -18.88 14.16 47.34
CA ASP A 4 -19.95 13.20 47.71
C ASP A 4 -21.36 13.74 47.40
N GLN A 5 -21.55 15.05 47.38
CA GLN A 5 -22.83 15.66 47.01
C GLN A 5 -23.09 15.63 45.49
N LEU A 6 -22.04 15.59 44.66
CA LEU A 6 -22.15 15.52 43.20
C LEU A 6 -22.54 14.12 42.69
N LEU A 7 -22.31 13.07 43.49
CA LEU A 7 -22.62 11.68 43.17
C LEU A 7 -23.96 11.20 43.77
N THR A 8 -24.95 12.09 43.88
CA THR A 8 -26.31 11.68 44.21
C THR A 8 -26.85 10.76 43.10
N GLU A 9 -27.53 9.67 43.48
CA GLU A 9 -28.07 8.65 42.56
C GLU A 9 -28.89 9.27 41.40
N LYS A 10 -29.59 10.39 41.66
CA LYS A 10 -30.33 11.17 40.66
C LYS A 10 -29.43 11.87 39.64
N THR A 11 -28.31 12.43 40.04
CA THR A 11 -27.33 13.09 39.15
C THR A 11 -26.68 12.07 38.23
N VAL A 12 -26.32 10.90 38.78
CA VAL A 12 -25.78 9.77 38.02
C VAL A 12 -26.81 9.23 37.02
N LYS A 13 -28.07 9.03 37.42
CA LYS A 13 -29.15 8.60 36.52
C LYS A 13 -29.42 9.61 35.40
N THR A 14 -29.45 10.91 35.72
CA THR A 14 -29.68 11.97 34.72
C THR A 14 -28.52 12.04 33.71
N GLY A 15 -27.28 11.91 34.19
CA GLY A 15 -26.10 11.83 33.33
C GLY A 15 -26.12 10.62 32.40
N LEU A 16 -26.49 9.45 32.91
CA LEU A 16 -26.64 8.21 32.11
C LEU A 16 -27.71 8.35 31.02
N VAL A 17 -28.87 8.91 31.35
CA VAL A 17 -29.94 9.15 30.37
C VAL A 17 -29.49 10.12 29.29
N GLY A 18 -28.81 11.21 29.67
CA GLY A 18 -28.23 12.17 28.72
C GLY A 18 -27.20 11.52 27.79
N LEU A 19 -26.33 10.66 28.32
CA LEU A 19 -25.34 9.91 27.53
C LEU A 19 -26.01 8.95 26.54
N ILE A 20 -27.00 8.17 27.00
CA ILE A 20 -27.74 7.23 26.13
C ILE A 20 -28.48 7.99 25.03
N ALA A 21 -29.17 9.08 25.35
CA ALA A 21 -29.85 9.91 24.37
C ALA A 21 -28.86 10.51 23.36
N GLY A 22 -27.72 11.02 23.82
CA GLY A 22 -26.65 11.53 22.96
C GLY A 22 -26.10 10.46 22.01
N LEU A 23 -25.84 9.25 22.52
CA LEU A 23 -25.40 8.11 21.71
C LEU A 23 -26.47 7.69 20.69
N ALA A 24 -27.74 7.67 21.06
CA ALA A 24 -28.85 7.35 20.16
C ALA A 24 -28.99 8.39 19.04
N VAL A 25 -28.91 9.69 19.36
CA VAL A 25 -28.91 10.77 18.35
C VAL A 25 -27.71 10.64 17.43
N TYR A 26 -26.52 10.40 17.99
CA TYR A 26 -25.31 10.20 17.21
C TYR A 26 -25.41 8.99 16.28
N TRP A 27 -25.93 7.86 16.77
CA TRP A 27 -26.18 6.66 15.98
C TRP A 27 -27.19 6.91 14.85
N PHE A 28 -28.27 7.64 15.13
CA PHE A 28 -29.26 8.01 14.13
C PHE A 28 -28.68 8.89 13.02
N ILE A 29 -27.84 9.88 13.39
CA ILE A 29 -27.12 10.72 12.43
C ILE A 29 -26.15 9.87 11.59
N HIS A 30 -25.38 8.99 12.23
CA HIS A 30 -24.46 8.08 11.54
C HIS A 30 -25.19 7.19 10.54
N TRP A 31 -26.27 6.54 10.97
CA TRP A 31 -27.11 5.69 10.13
C TRP A 31 -27.69 6.45 8.93
N ARG A 32 -28.21 7.68 9.13
CA ARG A 32 -28.69 8.50 8.00
C ARG A 32 -27.59 8.84 7.00
N LYS A 33 -26.35 9.04 7.45
CA LYS A 33 -25.21 9.30 6.57
C LYS A 33 -24.80 8.05 5.78
N THR A 34 -24.83 6.87 6.40
CA THR A 34 -24.42 5.62 5.74
C THR A 34 -25.43 5.14 4.70
N ARG A 35 -26.73 5.48 4.83
CA ARG A 35 -27.77 5.13 3.84
C ARG A 35 -27.58 5.72 2.43
N LYS A 36 -26.68 6.70 2.27
CA LYS A 36 -26.35 7.28 0.95
C LYS A 36 -25.33 6.45 0.17
N PHE A 37 -24.68 5.50 0.83
CA PHE A 37 -23.67 4.63 0.23
C PHE A 37 -24.31 3.31 -0.24
N PRO A 38 -23.62 2.54 -1.10
CA PRO A 38 -24.03 1.19 -1.45
C PRO A 38 -24.29 0.30 -0.21
N SER A 39 -25.02 -0.78 -0.40
CA SER A 39 -25.28 -1.75 0.65
C SER A 39 -23.98 -2.32 1.22
N GLY A 40 -23.98 -2.66 2.51
CA GLY A 40 -22.82 -3.22 3.17
C GLY A 40 -23.14 -3.69 4.59
N PRO A 41 -22.15 -4.26 5.30
CA PRO A 41 -22.31 -4.67 6.68
C PRO A 41 -22.68 -3.49 7.60
N LEU A 42 -23.04 -3.81 8.84
CA LEU A 42 -23.36 -2.78 9.82
C LEU A 42 -22.12 -1.93 10.13
N SER A 43 -22.19 -0.63 9.87
CA SER A 43 -21.12 0.29 10.24
C SER A 43 -21.32 0.78 11.67
N LEU A 44 -20.41 0.42 12.58
CA LEU A 44 -20.40 0.98 13.92
C LEU A 44 -19.94 2.44 13.89
N PRO A 45 -20.46 3.32 14.75
CA PRO A 45 -19.97 4.69 14.83
C PRO A 45 -18.48 4.72 15.21
N ILE A 46 -17.76 5.73 14.71
CA ILE A 46 -16.30 5.96 14.92
C ILE A 46 -15.40 4.91 14.25
N ILE A 47 -15.51 3.64 14.62
CA ILE A 47 -14.62 2.57 14.12
C ILE A 47 -15.04 2.01 12.77
N GLY A 48 -16.28 2.23 12.36
CA GLY A 48 -16.83 1.70 11.12
C GLY A 48 -16.93 0.17 11.16
N HIS A 49 -16.22 -0.46 10.24
CA HIS A 49 -16.20 -1.91 10.02
C HIS A 49 -14.91 -2.56 10.51
N PHE A 50 -14.02 -1.82 11.19
CA PHE A 50 -12.73 -2.34 11.66
C PHE A 50 -12.87 -3.65 12.44
N TYR A 51 -13.94 -3.80 13.23
CA TYR A 51 -14.25 -5.00 14.01
C TYR A 51 -14.51 -6.27 13.18
N LEU A 52 -14.77 -6.12 11.88
CA LEU A 52 -14.96 -7.25 10.97
C LEU A 52 -13.63 -7.79 10.45
N PHE A 53 -12.56 -7.01 10.46
CA PHE A 53 -11.24 -7.42 9.98
C PHE A 53 -10.59 -8.33 11.02
N LYS A 54 -10.86 -9.64 10.92
CA LYS A 54 -10.46 -10.63 11.93
C LYS A 54 -9.22 -11.46 11.58
N SER A 55 -8.59 -11.24 10.42
CA SER A 55 -7.58 -12.15 9.83
C SER A 55 -8.23 -13.49 9.45
N THR A 56 -8.34 -13.88 8.18
CA THR A 56 -7.32 -14.00 7.14
C THR A 56 -7.88 -13.52 5.79
N LEU A 57 -6.97 -13.18 4.86
CA LEU A 57 -7.24 -12.79 3.46
C LEU A 57 -8.41 -11.81 3.25
N LEU A 58 -8.13 -10.50 3.36
CA LEU A 58 -9.12 -9.43 3.15
C LEU A 58 -9.94 -9.61 1.86
N HIS A 59 -9.33 -10.11 0.79
CA HIS A 59 -10.01 -10.34 -0.47
C HIS A 59 -11.13 -11.41 -0.36
N GLU A 60 -10.93 -12.48 0.42
CA GLU A 60 -11.96 -13.49 0.67
C GLU A 60 -13.12 -12.92 1.49
N GLN A 61 -12.80 -12.12 2.51
CA GLN A 61 -13.82 -11.45 3.30
C GLN A 61 -14.67 -10.48 2.46
N ILE A 62 -14.03 -9.73 1.57
CA ILE A 62 -14.72 -8.85 0.62
C ILE A 62 -15.63 -9.67 -0.28
N TYR A 63 -15.16 -10.82 -0.78
CA TYR A 63 -15.96 -11.73 -1.61
C TYR A 63 -17.19 -12.29 -0.87
N GLU A 64 -17.06 -12.66 0.40
CA GLU A 64 -18.23 -13.10 1.20
C GLU A 64 -19.24 -11.96 1.44
N TRP A 65 -18.77 -10.72 1.58
CA TRP A 65 -19.68 -9.58 1.63
C TRP A 65 -20.40 -9.34 0.31
N THR A 66 -19.73 -9.52 -0.84
CA THR A 66 -20.35 -9.26 -2.13
C THR A 66 -21.43 -10.29 -2.46
N LYS A 67 -21.27 -11.55 -2.02
CA LYS A 67 -22.34 -12.56 -2.05
C LYS A 67 -23.61 -12.12 -1.32
N LYS A 68 -23.46 -11.38 -0.21
CA LYS A 68 -24.58 -10.97 0.65
C LYS A 68 -25.20 -9.63 0.28
N TYR A 69 -24.38 -8.65 -0.07
CA TYR A 69 -24.80 -7.26 -0.27
C TYR A 69 -24.83 -6.82 -1.74
N GLY A 70 -24.43 -7.71 -2.65
CA GLY A 70 -24.32 -7.42 -4.08
C GLY A 70 -22.90 -7.06 -4.49
N PRO A 71 -22.67 -6.82 -5.80
CA PRO A 71 -21.32 -6.72 -6.35
C PRO A 71 -20.60 -5.40 -5.99
N VAL A 72 -21.33 -4.39 -5.49
CA VAL A 72 -20.77 -3.12 -5.03
C VAL A 72 -21.08 -2.95 -3.54
N VAL A 73 -20.04 -2.97 -2.71
CA VAL A 73 -20.18 -3.00 -1.24
C VAL A 73 -19.52 -1.79 -0.59
N TYR A 74 -20.24 -1.12 0.31
CA TYR A 74 -19.66 -0.07 1.13
C TYR A 74 -18.99 -0.61 2.38
N VAL A 75 -17.75 -0.17 2.63
CA VAL A 75 -16.98 -0.46 3.84
C VAL A 75 -16.34 0.84 4.33
N ALA A 76 -16.09 0.94 5.63
CA ALA A 76 -15.52 2.13 6.25
C ALA A 76 -14.64 1.69 7.39
N VAL A 77 -13.45 2.28 7.53
CA VAL A 77 -12.50 1.95 8.57
C VAL A 77 -11.94 3.25 9.10
N GLY A 78 -12.25 3.58 10.35
CA GLY A 78 -11.95 4.89 10.93
C GLY A 78 -12.42 6.04 10.02
N PRO A 79 -11.52 6.93 9.56
CA PRO A 79 -11.88 8.04 8.67
C PRO A 79 -12.06 7.63 7.20
N PHE A 80 -11.57 6.46 6.80
CA PHE A 80 -11.56 6.03 5.40
C PHE A 80 -12.85 5.34 5.01
N LYS A 81 -13.33 5.65 3.81
CA LYS A 81 -14.53 5.10 3.20
C LYS A 81 -14.14 4.40 1.91
N PHE A 82 -14.52 3.14 1.79
CA PHE A 82 -14.18 2.27 0.68
C PHE A 82 -15.45 1.80 0.00
N VAL A 83 -15.38 1.71 -1.32
CA VAL A 83 -16.39 1.02 -2.15
C VAL A 83 -15.67 -0.14 -2.80
N MET A 84 -16.06 -1.35 -2.43
CA MET A 84 -15.51 -2.59 -2.99
C MET A 84 -16.33 -2.95 -4.23
N VAL A 85 -15.64 -3.28 -5.31
CA VAL A 85 -16.24 -3.66 -6.60
C VAL A 85 -15.83 -5.11 -6.90
N ASN A 86 -16.82 -5.96 -7.16
CA ASN A 86 -16.63 -7.40 -7.35
C ASN A 86 -17.46 -7.94 -8.53
N ASP A 87 -17.53 -7.17 -9.61
CA ASP A 87 -18.06 -7.59 -10.90
C ASP A 87 -17.30 -6.89 -12.04
N THR A 88 -17.30 -7.50 -13.22
CA THR A 88 -16.53 -7.02 -14.37
C THR A 88 -17.09 -5.72 -14.96
N ASP A 89 -18.41 -5.56 -14.97
CA ASP A 89 -19.07 -4.44 -15.61
C ASP A 89 -18.81 -3.13 -14.86
N THR A 90 -18.97 -3.16 -13.54
CA THR A 90 -18.64 -2.04 -12.66
C THR A 90 -17.13 -1.78 -12.63
N ALA A 91 -16.29 -2.83 -12.65
CA ALA A 91 -14.84 -2.64 -12.74
C ALA A 91 -14.44 -1.93 -14.04
N GLN A 92 -15.05 -2.30 -15.17
CA GLN A 92 -14.85 -1.61 -16.45
C GLN A 92 -15.36 -0.17 -16.40
N GLU A 93 -16.48 0.09 -15.74
CA GLU A 93 -16.99 1.44 -15.57
C GLU A 93 -16.01 2.32 -14.79
N VAL A 94 -15.52 1.84 -13.63
CA VAL A 94 -14.64 2.59 -12.73
C VAL A 94 -13.23 2.76 -13.31
N LEU A 95 -12.64 1.68 -13.85
CA LEU A 95 -11.24 1.68 -14.27
C LEU A 95 -11.02 2.15 -15.71
N VAL A 96 -12.04 2.10 -16.56
CA VAL A 96 -11.93 2.47 -17.99
C VAL A 96 -12.81 3.66 -18.32
N LYS A 97 -14.13 3.52 -18.22
CA LYS A 97 -15.08 4.55 -18.67
C LYS A 97 -14.97 5.85 -17.86
N LYS A 98 -14.74 5.73 -16.55
CA LYS A 98 -14.58 6.83 -15.59
C LYS A 98 -13.17 6.86 -15.00
N SER A 99 -12.17 6.39 -15.75
CA SER A 99 -10.79 6.22 -15.28
C SER A 99 -10.20 7.48 -14.64
N THR A 100 -10.53 8.68 -15.14
CA THR A 100 -10.09 9.97 -14.58
C THR A 100 -10.73 10.30 -13.23
N ASP A 101 -12.01 9.96 -13.06
CA ASP A 101 -12.78 10.25 -11.84
C ASP A 101 -12.25 9.43 -10.66
N PHE A 102 -11.76 8.22 -10.95
CA PHE A 102 -11.19 7.27 -9.98
C PHE A 102 -9.65 7.17 -10.06
N ALA A 103 -8.99 8.12 -10.72
CA ALA A 103 -7.54 8.06 -10.91
C ALA A 103 -6.73 8.36 -9.65
N ASN A 104 -7.29 9.07 -8.68
CA ASN A 104 -6.60 9.45 -7.44
C ASN A 104 -6.28 8.23 -6.57
N ARG A 105 -5.31 8.43 -5.68
CA ARG A 105 -4.84 7.42 -4.73
C ARG A 105 -5.18 7.85 -3.32
N ILE A 106 -5.46 6.88 -2.46
CA ILE A 106 -5.65 7.14 -1.04
C ILE A 106 -4.29 7.56 -0.48
N SER A 107 -4.25 8.73 0.15
CA SER A 107 -3.12 9.16 0.97
C SER A 107 -3.36 8.74 2.41
N SER A 108 -2.35 8.14 3.02
CA SER A 108 -2.32 7.73 4.41
C SER A 108 -0.93 8.02 4.98
N TYR A 109 -0.79 8.01 6.30
CA TYR A 109 0.46 8.38 6.95
C TYR A 109 1.59 7.40 6.59
N SER A 110 1.29 6.10 6.56
CA SER A 110 2.25 5.06 6.17
C SER A 110 2.66 5.15 4.70
N ILE A 111 1.69 5.39 3.80
CA ILE A 111 1.92 5.57 2.36
C ILE A 111 2.75 6.81 2.11
N ASP A 112 2.41 7.95 2.72
CA ASP A 112 3.13 9.21 2.54
C ASP A 112 4.57 9.10 3.05
N LEU A 113 4.78 8.42 4.18
CA LEU A 113 6.13 8.17 4.71
C LEU A 113 6.99 7.35 3.74
N PHE A 114 6.43 6.28 3.18
CA PHE A 114 7.11 5.45 2.20
C PHE A 114 7.38 6.21 0.88
N SER A 115 6.35 6.84 0.31
CA SER A 115 6.35 7.46 -1.03
C SER A 115 6.79 8.94 -1.07
N ASP A 116 7.31 9.47 0.04
CA ASP A 116 7.70 10.88 0.20
C ASP A 116 6.54 11.85 -0.11
N GLY A 117 5.35 11.54 0.42
CA GLY A 117 4.12 12.29 0.22
C GLY A 117 3.45 12.03 -1.14
N GLY A 118 3.56 10.83 -1.68
CA GLY A 118 2.99 10.46 -2.98
C GLY A 118 3.70 11.12 -4.16
N LYS A 119 5.03 11.26 -4.09
CA LYS A 119 5.84 11.78 -5.21
C LYS A 119 6.20 10.73 -6.24
N ASP A 120 5.93 9.46 -5.93
CA ASP A 120 6.07 8.33 -6.84
C ASP A 120 4.88 8.23 -7.83
N ILE A 121 4.89 7.19 -8.68
CA ILE A 121 3.82 6.97 -9.66
C ILE A 121 2.68 6.12 -9.07
N ALA A 122 2.97 5.20 -8.16
CA ALA A 122 1.98 4.23 -7.68
C ALA A 122 1.01 4.86 -6.67
N PHE A 123 1.52 5.69 -5.76
CA PHE A 123 0.75 6.36 -4.70
C PHE A 123 0.49 7.85 -4.95
N GLY A 124 1.04 8.41 -6.02
CA GLY A 124 0.85 9.82 -6.35
C GLY A 124 -0.57 10.22 -6.76
N GLN A 125 -0.92 11.47 -6.46
CA GLN A 125 -2.22 12.05 -6.81
C GLN A 125 -2.29 12.33 -8.32
N TYR A 126 -3.47 12.12 -8.91
CA TYR A 126 -3.70 12.41 -10.32
C TYR A 126 -3.60 13.91 -10.57
N GLY A 127 -2.67 14.30 -11.43
CA GLY A 127 -2.43 15.69 -11.77
C GLY A 127 -1.34 15.84 -12.84
N PRO A 128 -1.01 17.07 -13.24
CA PRO A 128 -0.01 17.33 -14.28
C PRO A 128 1.34 16.66 -14.01
N THR A 129 1.85 16.74 -12.77
CA THR A 129 3.12 16.12 -12.35
C THR A 129 3.08 14.61 -12.48
N TRP A 130 2.04 13.95 -11.95
CA TRP A 130 1.88 12.50 -12.07
C TRP A 130 1.77 12.05 -13.52
N ARG A 131 1.02 12.79 -14.36
CA ARG A 131 0.90 12.49 -15.81
C ARG A 131 2.25 12.61 -16.52
N LEU A 132 3.06 13.60 -16.15
CA LEU A 132 4.41 13.79 -16.70
C LEU A 132 5.32 12.62 -16.30
N HIS A 133 5.43 12.30 -15.00
CA HIS A 133 6.26 11.18 -14.51
C HIS A 133 5.83 9.86 -15.16
N ARG A 134 4.52 9.57 -15.21
CA ARG A 134 4.00 8.36 -15.87
C ARG A 134 4.36 8.32 -17.35
N LYS A 135 4.29 9.44 -18.07
CA LYS A 135 4.66 9.53 -19.49
C LYS A 135 6.14 9.27 -19.70
N ILE A 136 7.01 9.86 -18.88
CA ILE A 136 8.46 9.68 -18.94
C ILE A 136 8.81 8.21 -18.67
N ALA A 137 8.34 7.65 -17.55
CA ALA A 137 8.58 6.27 -17.18
C ALA A 137 8.07 5.30 -18.27
N SER A 138 6.84 5.50 -18.78
CA SER A 138 6.30 4.64 -19.84
C SER A 138 7.08 4.74 -21.15
N LYS A 139 7.64 5.92 -21.47
CA LYS A 139 8.49 6.09 -22.65
C LYS A 139 9.82 5.35 -22.47
N ALA A 140 10.45 5.49 -21.31
CA ALA A 140 11.69 4.79 -20.99
C ALA A 140 11.50 3.26 -20.99
N LEU A 141 10.46 2.75 -20.32
CA LEU A 141 10.16 1.32 -20.30
C LEU A 141 9.92 0.79 -21.72
N ARG A 142 9.16 1.50 -22.57
CA ARG A 142 9.03 1.09 -23.98
C ARG A 142 10.36 1.09 -24.70
N GLN A 143 11.23 2.07 -24.47
CA GLN A 143 12.52 2.13 -25.16
C GLN A 143 13.47 1.00 -24.74
N TYR A 144 13.54 0.67 -23.45
CA TYR A 144 14.55 -0.25 -22.90
C TYR A 144 14.03 -1.65 -22.56
N MET A 145 12.72 -1.87 -22.54
CA MET A 145 12.09 -3.17 -22.25
C MET A 145 11.29 -3.70 -23.45
N GLN A 146 11.84 -3.60 -24.66
CA GLN A 146 11.24 -4.21 -25.83
C GLN A 146 12.32 -4.71 -26.80
N GLY A 147 11.94 -5.66 -27.66
CA GLY A 147 12.81 -6.17 -28.72
C GLY A 147 14.00 -6.98 -28.22
N GLU A 148 15.00 -7.12 -29.08
CA GLU A 148 16.16 -8.00 -28.86
C GLU A 148 17.01 -7.61 -27.65
N ASP A 149 17.05 -6.33 -27.27
CA ASP A 149 17.89 -5.89 -26.15
C ASP A 149 17.36 -6.39 -24.81
N LEU A 150 16.03 -6.44 -24.64
CA LEU A 150 15.42 -7.06 -23.46
C LEU A 150 15.67 -8.57 -23.47
N GLU A 151 15.46 -9.23 -24.61
CA GLU A 151 15.68 -10.67 -24.76
C GLU A 151 17.13 -11.05 -24.41
N LYS A 152 18.12 -10.30 -24.92
CA LYS A 152 19.55 -10.48 -24.56
C LYS A 152 19.78 -10.34 -23.06
N ARG A 153 19.22 -9.31 -22.42
CA ARG A 153 19.36 -9.11 -20.96
C ARG A 153 18.74 -10.25 -20.17
N VAL A 154 17.54 -10.68 -20.56
CA VAL A 154 16.85 -11.82 -19.94
C VAL A 154 17.71 -13.08 -20.07
N HIS A 155 18.23 -13.38 -21.26
CA HIS A 155 19.09 -14.53 -21.49
C HIS A 155 20.35 -14.49 -20.61
N ILE A 156 21.06 -13.37 -20.58
CA ILE A 156 22.28 -13.22 -19.76
C ILE A 156 21.97 -13.43 -18.27
N SER A 157 20.94 -12.79 -17.74
CA SER A 157 20.57 -12.93 -16.33
C SER A 157 20.07 -14.34 -16.00
N LEU A 158 19.37 -15.00 -16.93
CA LEU A 158 18.88 -16.36 -16.76
C LEU A 158 20.03 -17.38 -16.80
N GLU A 159 20.98 -17.24 -17.73
CA GLU A 159 22.17 -18.10 -17.81
C GLU A 159 22.98 -18.03 -16.52
N LYS A 160 23.25 -16.82 -16.02
CA LYS A 160 23.86 -16.62 -14.69
C LYS A 160 23.07 -17.34 -13.59
N GLY A 161 21.74 -17.20 -13.59
CA GLY A 161 20.85 -17.84 -12.61
C GLY A 161 20.94 -19.35 -12.63
N ILE A 162 20.88 -19.94 -13.82
CA ILE A 162 21.01 -21.37 -14.04
C ILE A 162 22.38 -21.87 -13.60
N ASP A 163 23.45 -21.15 -13.90
CA ASP A 163 24.80 -21.55 -13.51
C ASP A 163 24.99 -21.53 -11.99
N THR A 164 24.47 -20.52 -11.29
CA THR A 164 24.41 -20.53 -9.82
C THR A 164 23.65 -21.75 -9.31
N LEU A 165 22.47 -22.04 -9.87
CA LEU A 165 21.64 -23.17 -9.48
C LEU A 165 22.32 -24.53 -9.71
N LYS A 166 23.13 -24.69 -10.76
CA LYS A 166 23.90 -25.93 -10.99
C LYS A 166 24.93 -26.19 -9.90
N THR A 167 25.42 -25.15 -9.23
CA THR A 167 26.41 -25.29 -8.14
C THR A 167 25.77 -25.58 -6.79
N GLU A 168 24.44 -25.40 -6.66
CA GLU A 168 23.72 -25.68 -5.43
C GLU A 168 23.64 -27.17 -5.14
N LYS A 169 24.11 -27.55 -3.94
CA LYS A 169 24.16 -28.95 -3.48
C LYS A 169 23.15 -29.26 -2.39
N LYS A 170 22.44 -28.24 -1.90
CA LYS A 170 21.48 -28.34 -0.81
C LYS A 170 20.09 -27.95 -1.30
N PRO A 171 19.01 -28.39 -0.62
CA PRO A 171 17.69 -27.81 -0.85
C PRO A 171 17.77 -26.29 -0.70
N PHE A 172 17.22 -25.57 -1.68
CA PHE A 172 17.17 -24.11 -1.71
C PHE A 172 15.74 -23.66 -2.06
N ASP A 173 15.44 -22.39 -1.82
CA ASP A 173 14.17 -21.76 -2.19
C ASP A 173 14.27 -21.17 -3.61
N PRO A 174 13.54 -21.71 -4.61
CA PRO A 174 13.56 -21.18 -5.97
C PRO A 174 13.06 -19.73 -6.08
N ALA A 175 12.18 -19.30 -5.16
CA ALA A 175 11.62 -17.94 -5.19
C ALA A 175 12.73 -16.88 -5.11
N LEU A 176 13.71 -17.08 -4.22
CA LEU A 176 14.83 -16.15 -4.05
C LEU A 176 15.68 -16.01 -5.32
N HIS A 177 15.93 -17.12 -6.02
CA HIS A 177 16.69 -17.11 -7.27
C HIS A 177 15.92 -16.43 -8.40
N VAL A 178 14.63 -16.72 -8.53
CA VAL A 178 13.78 -16.08 -9.55
C VAL A 178 13.68 -14.57 -9.29
N THR A 179 13.45 -14.16 -8.03
CA THR A 179 13.43 -12.75 -7.62
C THR A 179 14.76 -12.08 -7.95
N SER A 180 15.88 -12.73 -7.66
CA SER A 180 17.22 -12.22 -7.99
C SER A 180 17.41 -12.02 -9.49
N ILE A 181 17.00 -12.96 -10.33
CA ILE A 181 17.10 -12.84 -11.79
C ILE A 181 16.26 -11.65 -12.29
N VAL A 182 15.00 -11.55 -11.86
CA VAL A 182 14.07 -10.48 -12.27
C VAL A 182 14.55 -9.11 -11.79
N PHE A 183 15.03 -9.03 -10.55
CA PHE A 183 15.53 -7.78 -10.00
C PHE A 183 16.82 -7.34 -10.71
N ASN A 184 17.72 -8.26 -11.05
CA ASN A 184 18.93 -7.95 -11.81
C ASN A 184 18.61 -7.43 -13.22
N ILE A 185 17.63 -8.02 -13.91
CA ILE A 185 17.13 -7.49 -15.20
C ILE A 185 16.60 -6.06 -15.01
N THR A 186 15.87 -5.82 -13.93
CA THR A 186 15.31 -4.50 -13.60
C THR A 186 16.43 -3.48 -13.31
N CYS A 187 17.45 -3.84 -12.55
CA CYS A 187 18.65 -3.01 -12.34
C CYS A 187 19.36 -2.70 -13.66
N GLY A 188 19.47 -3.68 -14.55
CA GLY A 188 20.09 -3.49 -15.86
C GLY A 188 19.32 -2.52 -16.75
N VAL A 189 18.00 -2.48 -16.65
CA VAL A 189 17.14 -1.54 -17.37
C VAL A 189 17.14 -0.15 -16.73
N CYS A 190 17.06 -0.07 -15.39
CA CYS A 190 16.91 1.18 -14.66
C CYS A 190 18.23 1.93 -14.46
N PHE A 191 19.32 1.20 -14.23
CA PHE A 191 20.62 1.73 -13.84
C PHE A 191 21.75 1.30 -14.76
N GLY A 192 21.47 0.50 -15.80
CA GLY A 192 22.52 0.00 -16.70
C GLY A 192 23.50 -0.98 -16.06
N GLU A 193 23.21 -1.47 -14.86
CA GLU A 193 24.12 -2.31 -14.06
C GLU A 193 23.60 -3.74 -13.92
N SER A 194 24.53 -4.69 -13.89
CA SER A 194 24.26 -6.08 -13.52
C SER A 194 24.95 -6.37 -12.20
N TYR A 195 24.22 -7.00 -11.28
CA TYR A 195 24.75 -7.51 -10.04
C TYR A 195 25.06 -9.01 -10.15
N GLU A 196 26.00 -9.46 -9.31
CA GLU A 196 26.19 -10.88 -9.00
C GLU A 196 25.23 -11.26 -7.86
N PHE A 197 24.68 -12.48 -7.86
CA PHE A 197 23.62 -12.84 -6.91
C PHE A 197 24.11 -12.99 -5.47
N GLU A 198 25.41 -13.13 -5.28
CA GLU A 198 26.09 -13.15 -3.98
C GLU A 198 26.46 -11.75 -3.48
N ASP A 199 26.25 -10.71 -4.29
CA ASP A 199 26.59 -9.34 -3.92
C ASP A 199 25.81 -8.91 -2.65
N PRO A 200 26.52 -8.47 -1.59
CA PRO A 200 25.87 -8.10 -0.33
C PRO A 200 24.92 -6.89 -0.44
N GLU A 201 25.23 -5.90 -1.28
CA GLU A 201 24.36 -4.75 -1.52
C GLU A 201 23.08 -5.21 -2.23
N PHE A 202 23.23 -6.04 -3.26
CA PHE A 202 22.11 -6.60 -4.02
C PHE A 202 21.14 -7.39 -3.14
N ARG A 203 21.65 -8.35 -2.36
CA ARG A 203 20.84 -9.14 -1.42
C ARG A 203 20.15 -8.26 -0.39
N ARG A 204 20.85 -7.25 0.12
CA ARG A 204 20.29 -6.35 1.11
C ARG A 204 19.09 -5.57 0.56
N ILE A 205 19.16 -5.10 -0.69
CA ILE A 205 18.05 -4.37 -1.30
C ILE A 205 16.86 -5.28 -1.59
N LEU A 206 17.09 -6.51 -2.00
CA LEU A 206 16.02 -7.52 -2.11
C LEU A 206 15.33 -7.75 -0.76
N ASP A 207 16.10 -7.97 0.31
CA ASP A 207 15.54 -8.14 1.66
C ASP A 207 14.73 -6.92 2.11
N VAL A 208 15.18 -5.72 1.76
CA VAL A 208 14.49 -4.46 2.08
C VAL A 208 13.16 -4.37 1.32
N GLU A 209 13.15 -4.71 0.03
CA GLU A 209 11.95 -4.69 -0.81
C GLU A 209 10.90 -5.71 -0.34
N ASP A 210 11.33 -6.97 -0.12
CA ASP A 210 10.48 -8.03 0.44
C ASP A 210 9.94 -7.64 1.82
N SER A 211 10.78 -7.07 2.68
CA SER A 211 10.34 -6.60 4.00
C SER A 211 9.31 -5.49 3.90
N ILE A 212 9.48 -4.51 3.01
CA ILE A 212 8.50 -3.44 2.79
C ILE A 212 7.16 -4.04 2.33
N ASN A 213 7.19 -4.97 1.38
CA ASN A 213 6.01 -5.67 0.89
C ASN A 213 5.30 -6.43 2.02
N GLU A 214 6.04 -7.16 2.85
CA GLU A 214 5.47 -7.86 4.01
C GLU A 214 4.81 -6.90 5.00
N HIS A 215 5.39 -5.72 5.24
CA HIS A 215 4.77 -4.71 6.09
C HIS A 215 3.45 -4.21 5.51
N PHE A 216 3.33 -4.02 4.19
CA PHE A 216 2.05 -3.63 3.58
C PHE A 216 1.03 -4.78 3.53
N GLN A 217 1.48 -6.03 3.38
CA GLN A 217 0.61 -7.21 3.30
C GLN A 217 0.11 -7.72 4.66
N SER A 218 0.93 -7.61 5.71
CA SER A 218 0.63 -8.09 7.07
C SER A 218 -0.48 -7.32 7.80
N GLY A 219 -1.23 -6.46 7.10
CA GLY A 219 -2.40 -5.77 7.60
C GLY A 219 -2.23 -4.26 7.71
N LEU A 220 -3.24 -3.62 8.29
CA LEU A 220 -3.37 -2.17 8.36
C LEU A 220 -2.32 -1.50 9.27
N PHE A 221 -1.86 -0.31 8.92
CA PHE A 221 -1.10 0.57 9.82
C PHE A 221 -2.07 1.35 10.71
N LEU A 222 -2.00 1.17 12.03
CA LEU A 222 -2.96 1.76 12.95
C LEU A 222 -2.90 3.29 12.95
N GLU A 223 -1.73 3.87 12.66
CA GLU A 223 -1.46 5.32 12.57
C GLU A 223 -2.21 6.00 11.41
N ASP A 224 -2.62 5.21 10.41
CA ASP A 224 -3.47 5.71 9.33
C ASP A 224 -4.88 6.00 9.84
N PHE A 225 -5.38 5.16 10.76
CA PHE A 225 -6.76 5.20 11.25
C PHE A 225 -6.89 5.95 12.58
N ILE A 226 -5.84 5.98 13.40
CA ILE A 226 -5.81 6.57 14.74
C ILE A 226 -4.68 7.62 14.77
N PRO A 227 -4.99 8.91 14.51
CA PRO A 227 -3.99 9.96 14.42
C PRO A 227 -3.11 10.12 15.67
N LEU A 228 -3.63 9.80 16.86
CA LEU A 228 -2.87 9.85 18.11
C LEU A 228 -1.66 8.90 18.11
N LEU A 229 -1.73 7.77 17.39
CA LEU A 229 -0.63 6.82 17.31
C LEU A 229 0.54 7.34 16.46
N ARG A 230 0.37 8.43 15.71
CA ARG A 230 1.48 9.06 14.97
C ARG A 230 2.53 9.64 15.91
N TYR A 231 2.13 10.07 17.11
CA TYR A 231 3.06 10.53 18.16
C TYR A 231 3.74 9.37 18.90
N PHE A 232 3.15 8.17 18.86
CA PHE A 232 3.67 6.96 19.50
C PHE A 232 3.74 5.82 18.48
N PRO A 233 4.64 5.91 17.48
CA PRO A 233 4.63 5.01 16.34
C PRO A 233 4.89 3.57 16.76
N THR A 234 4.10 2.66 16.18
CA THR A 234 4.21 1.23 16.37
C THR A 234 5.54 0.70 15.84
N LYS A 235 5.94 -0.50 16.30
CA LYS A 235 7.13 -1.19 15.80
C LYS A 235 7.10 -1.33 14.27
N LYS A 236 5.94 -1.71 13.73
CA LYS A 236 5.69 -1.88 12.29
C LYS A 236 5.98 -0.60 11.51
N LEU A 237 5.44 0.55 11.95
CA LEU A 237 5.68 1.83 11.28
C LEU A 237 7.15 2.29 11.40
N LYS A 238 7.78 2.08 12.56
CA LYS A 238 9.21 2.39 12.74
C LYS A 238 10.09 1.56 11.79
N GLN A 239 9.81 0.27 11.67
CA GLN A 239 10.52 -0.62 10.75
C GLN A 239 10.32 -0.18 9.29
N LEU A 240 9.08 0.12 8.89
CA LEU A 240 8.81 0.66 7.55
C LEU A 240 9.63 1.92 7.27
N ASN A 241 9.73 2.84 8.23
CA ASN A 241 10.51 4.07 8.05
C ASN A 241 12.01 3.79 7.86
N VAL A 242 12.59 2.86 8.62
CA VAL A 242 14.00 2.47 8.43
C VAL A 242 14.21 1.89 7.03
N LEU A 243 13.38 0.93 6.63
CA LEU A 243 13.47 0.27 5.33
C LEU A 243 13.26 1.25 4.17
N ALA A 244 12.27 2.15 4.27
CA ALA A 244 12.00 3.17 3.26
C ALA A 244 13.19 4.13 3.10
N ASN A 245 13.86 4.51 4.20
CA ASN A 245 15.04 5.35 4.14
C ASN A 245 16.25 4.63 3.54
N GLU A 246 16.40 3.34 3.79
CA GLU A 246 17.45 2.51 3.19
C GLU A 246 17.26 2.38 1.67
N LEU A 247 16.04 2.09 1.21
CA LEU A 247 15.71 2.07 -0.21
C LEU A 247 15.95 3.45 -0.86
N LYS A 248 15.53 4.54 -0.20
CA LYS A 248 15.78 5.91 -0.69
C LYS A 248 17.28 6.21 -0.78
N ALA A 249 18.09 5.76 0.18
CA ALA A 249 19.54 5.94 0.16
C ALA A 249 20.18 5.20 -1.01
N PHE A 250 19.75 3.96 -1.29
CA PHE A 250 20.17 3.21 -2.46
C PHE A 250 19.83 3.91 -3.77
N LEU A 251 18.57 4.33 -3.93
CA LEU A 251 18.13 5.08 -5.13
C LEU A 251 18.88 6.40 -5.27
N LYS A 252 19.18 7.09 -4.17
CA LYS A 252 19.96 8.34 -4.19
C LYS A 252 21.40 8.11 -4.60
N LYS A 253 22.04 7.05 -4.12
CA LYS A 253 23.38 6.63 -4.55
C LYS A 253 23.41 6.40 -6.07
N LYS A 254 22.46 5.61 -6.60
CA LYS A 254 22.36 5.36 -8.04
C LYS A 254 22.11 6.63 -8.84
N PHE A 255 21.24 7.51 -8.37
CA PHE A 255 21.01 8.81 -8.99
C PHE A 255 22.30 9.65 -9.05
N ASP A 256 23.05 9.72 -7.96
CA ASP A 256 24.29 10.52 -7.91
C ASP A 256 25.36 9.95 -8.85
N GLU A 257 25.58 8.64 -8.84
CA GLU A 257 26.50 7.94 -9.77
C GLU A 257 26.17 8.28 -11.23
N HIS A 258 24.88 8.24 -11.60
CA HIS A 258 24.42 8.56 -12.95
C HIS A 258 24.52 10.04 -13.27
N LYS A 259 24.26 10.93 -12.31
CA LYS A 259 24.36 12.37 -12.50
C LYS A 259 25.78 12.81 -12.89
N TYR A 260 26.81 12.18 -12.32
CA TYR A 260 28.21 12.50 -12.61
C TYR A 260 28.74 11.84 -13.89
N SER A 261 28.13 10.74 -14.33
CA SER A 261 28.50 9.99 -15.54
C SER A 261 27.61 10.26 -16.75
N PHE A 262 26.62 11.16 -16.60
CA PHE A 262 25.68 11.48 -17.65
C PHE A 262 26.36 12.22 -18.81
N ASP A 263 26.18 11.68 -20.02
CA ASP A 263 26.66 12.24 -21.26
C ASP A 263 25.45 12.56 -22.16
N GLU A 264 25.23 13.84 -22.49
CA GLU A 264 24.13 14.30 -23.34
C GLU A 264 24.21 13.77 -24.79
N GLY A 265 25.37 13.24 -25.20
CA GLY A 265 25.65 12.78 -26.56
C GLY A 265 25.30 11.32 -26.89
N LYS A 266 24.73 10.56 -25.95
CA LYS A 266 24.33 9.15 -26.15
C LYS A 266 22.83 8.91 -25.99
#